data_AF-A0A5C9CQL7-F1
#
_entry.id   AF-A0A5C9CQL7-F1
#
_cell.length_a   1.000
_cell.length_b   1.000
_cell.length_c   1.000
_cell.angle_alpha   90.00
_cell.angle_beta   90.00
_cell.angle_gamma   90.00
#
_symmetry.space_group_name_H-M   'P 1'
#
loop_
_entity.id
_entity.type
_entity.pdbx_description
1 polymer ?
#
loop_
_entity_poly.entity_id
_entity_poly.type
_entity_poly.pdbx_seq_one_letter_code
_entity_poly.pdbx_strand_id
1 'polypeptide(L)'
;MEFDLSWVLLGLPLAFAFGWAASRLDLRQIRLENRQAPKAYFKGLNFLLNEQQDQAIDAFIEAVQNDPDTSELHFALGNLFRRRGEYERAVRVHEHLLSRGDIS
;
A
#
# COMPACT_ATOMS: atom_id res chain seq x y z
N MET A 1 6.47 44.94 29.78
CA MET A 1 7.14 43.90 28.97
C MET A 1 6.76 44.17 27.53
N GLU A 2 7.63 44.88 26.80
CA GLU A 2 7.43 45.13 25.38
C GLU A 2 7.62 43.80 24.66
N PHE A 3 6.53 43.25 24.12
CA PHE A 3 6.65 42.15 23.17
C PHE A 3 7.31 42.72 21.92
N ASP A 4 8.61 42.50 21.77
CA ASP A 4 9.37 42.92 20.60
C ASP A 4 8.78 42.22 19.36
N LEU A 5 7.98 42.96 18.60
CA LEU A 5 7.35 42.52 17.35
C LEU A 5 8.39 41.94 16.37
N SER A 6 9.62 42.40 16.50
CA SER A 6 10.86 41.95 15.87
C SER A 6 11.08 40.43 15.96
N TRP A 7 10.87 39.84 17.15
CA TRP A 7 11.07 38.40 17.37
C TRP A 7 9.96 37.57 16.76
N VAL A 8 8.73 38.09 16.73
CA VAL A 8 7.60 37.42 16.09
C VAL A 8 7.76 37.44 14.56
N LEU A 9 8.21 38.58 14.00
CA LEU A 9 8.49 38.73 12.57
C LEU A 9 9.57 37.77 12.06
N LEU A 10 10.56 37.43 12.87
CA LEU A 10 11.59 36.45 12.53
C LEU A 10 11.20 35.00 12.89
N GLY A 11 10.50 34.80 14.01
CA GLY A 11 10.12 33.47 14.48
C GLY A 11 9.05 32.79 13.61
N LEU A 12 8.09 33.55 13.09
CA LEU A 12 6.98 33.04 12.27
C LEU A 12 7.45 32.43 10.93
N PRO A 13 8.30 33.10 10.12
CA PRO A 13 8.84 32.49 8.91
C PRO A 13 9.79 31.33 9.21
N LEU A 14 10.53 31.36 10.33
CA LEU A 14 11.36 30.23 10.74
C LEU A 14 10.50 29.00 11.05
N ALA A 15 9.46 29.16 11.87
CA ALA A 15 8.53 28.09 12.22
C ALA A 15 7.82 27.54 10.98
N PHE A 16 7.43 28.42 10.04
CA PHE A 16 6.86 28.01 8.76
C PHE A 16 7.86 27.22 7.89
N ALA A 17 9.11 27.66 7.80
CA ALA A 17 10.15 26.96 7.06
C ALA A 17 10.45 25.58 7.65
N PHE A 18 10.50 25.47 8.99
CA PHE A 18 10.65 24.19 9.70
C PHE A 18 9.46 23.27 9.48
N GLY A 19 8.22 23.79 9.61
CA GLY A 19 7.00 23.02 9.35
C GLY A 19 6.89 22.55 7.90
N TRP A 20 7.26 23.39 6.94
CA TRP A 20 7.29 23.04 5.52
C TRP A 20 8.37 22.00 5.21
N ALA A 21 9.56 22.13 5.79
CA ALA A 21 10.63 21.14 5.63
C ALA A 21 10.23 19.79 6.24
N ALA A 22 9.64 19.79 7.44
CA ALA A 22 9.11 18.59 8.08
C ALA A 22 8.00 17.94 7.24
N SER A 23 7.02 18.72 6.76
CA SER A 23 5.96 18.23 5.87
C SER A 23 6.52 17.64 4.56
N ARG A 24 7.61 18.22 4.03
CA ARG A 24 8.25 17.70 2.81
C ARG A 24 8.97 16.38 3.03
N LEU A 25 9.50 16.14 4.23
CA LEU A 25 10.08 14.86 4.62
C LEU A 25 8.99 13.81 4.88
N ASP A 26 7.91 14.21 5.56
CA ASP A 26 6.76 13.36 5.84
C ASP A 26 6.05 12.91 4.55
N LEU A 27 5.88 13.83 3.59
CA LEU A 27 5.38 13.51 2.25
C LEU A 27 6.29 12.55 1.47
N ARG A 28 7.61 12.56 1.71
CA ARG A 28 8.52 11.58 1.11
C ARG A 28 8.34 10.22 1.77
N GLN A 29 8.12 10.18 3.08
CA GLN A 29 7.91 8.97 3.86
C GLN A 29 6.58 8.29 3.50
N ILE A 30 5.47 9.04 3.50
CA ILE A 30 4.14 8.57 3.07
C ILE A 30 4.17 8.09 1.61
N ARG A 31 4.94 8.75 0.74
CA ARG A 31 5.08 8.33 -0.67
C ARG A 31 5.93 7.08 -0.83
N LEU A 32 6.84 6.79 0.09
CA LEU A 32 7.63 5.56 0.09
C LEU A 32 6.78 4.37 0.58
N GLU A 33 5.96 4.58 1.62
CA GLU A 33 4.97 3.59 2.07
C GLU A 33 3.92 3.29 0.99
N ASN A 34 3.28 4.30 0.40
CA ASN A 34 2.24 4.10 -0.62
C ASN A 34 2.75 3.60 -1.98
N ARG A 35 4.07 3.53 -2.21
CA ARG A 35 4.62 3.12 -3.52
C ARG A 35 4.85 1.62 -3.67
N GLN A 36 4.79 0.84 -2.59
CA GLN A 36 5.06 -0.60 -2.66
C GLN A 36 3.84 -1.40 -3.14
N ALA A 37 2.63 -1.06 -2.69
CA ALA A 37 1.39 -1.76 -3.04
C ALA A 37 0.84 -1.61 -4.49
N PRO A 38 1.07 -0.53 -5.28
CA PRO A 38 0.40 -0.42 -6.58
C PRO A 38 1.06 -1.25 -7.69
N LYS A 39 2.39 -1.35 -7.73
CA LYS A 39 3.09 -1.90 -8.91
C LYS A 39 2.85 -3.39 -9.11
N ALA A 40 2.93 -4.18 -8.04
CA ALA A 40 2.81 -5.64 -8.14
C ALA A 40 1.36 -6.06 -8.45
N TYR A 41 0.37 -5.37 -7.88
CA TYR A 41 -1.04 -5.53 -8.24
C TYR A 41 -1.29 -5.29 -9.73
N PHE A 42 -0.80 -4.16 -10.26
CA PHE A 42 -0.97 -3.82 -11.68
C PHE A 42 -0.24 -4.80 -12.61
N LYS A 43 0.91 -5.35 -12.19
CA LYS A 43 1.62 -6.39 -12.94
C LYS A 43 0.75 -7.65 -13.07
N GLY A 44 0.17 -8.13 -11.98
CA GLY A 44 -0.75 -9.28 -11.99
C GLY A 44 -1.98 -9.02 -12.86
N LEU A 45 -2.58 -7.83 -12.76
CA LEU A 45 -3.73 -7.46 -13.58
C LEU A 45 -3.38 -7.39 -15.07
N ASN A 46 -2.21 -6.87 -15.42
CA ASN A 46 -1.75 -6.85 -16.81
C ASN A 46 -1.65 -8.27 -17.40
N PHE A 47 -1.15 -9.24 -16.63
CA PHE A 47 -1.14 -10.63 -17.07
C PHE A 47 -2.55 -11.18 -17.30
N LEU A 48 -3.52 -10.83 -16.44
CA LEU A 48 -4.92 -11.23 -16.65
C LEU A 48 -5.54 -10.62 -17.90
N LEU A 49 -5.24 -9.36 -18.18
CA LEU A 49 -5.70 -8.68 -19.40
C LEU A 49 -5.11 -9.30 -20.67
N ASN A 50 -3.92 -9.92 -20.56
CA ASN A 50 -3.27 -10.65 -21.65
C ASN A 50 -3.59 -12.16 -21.64
N GLU A 51 -4.59 -12.60 -20.86
CA GLU A 51 -5.00 -14.02 -20.72
C GLU A 51 -3.90 -14.95 -20.16
N GLN A 52 -2.83 -14.38 -19.59
CA GLN A 52 -1.70 -15.10 -19.01
C GLN A 52 -1.97 -15.44 -17.54
N GLN A 53 -2.95 -16.31 -17.30
CA GLN A 53 -3.47 -16.57 -15.95
C GLN A 53 -2.42 -17.18 -15.00
N ASP A 54 -1.55 -18.07 -15.47
CA ASP A 54 -0.48 -18.65 -14.65
C ASP A 54 0.53 -17.60 -14.18
N GLN A 55 0.98 -16.73 -15.10
CA GLN A 55 1.90 -15.64 -14.77
C GLN A 55 1.26 -14.59 -13.85
N ALA A 56 -0.06 -14.38 -14.00
CA ALA A 56 -0.81 -13.53 -13.09
C ALA A 56 -0.80 -14.10 -11.67
N ILE A 57 -1.02 -15.42 -11.51
CA ILE A 57 -0.98 -16.10 -10.21
C ILE A 57 0.39 -15.92 -9.57
N ASP A 58 1.48 -16.17 -10.30
CA ASP A 58 2.84 -16.00 -9.78
C ASP A 58 3.11 -14.54 -9.36
N ALA A 59 2.68 -13.58 -10.17
CA ALA A 59 2.82 -12.15 -9.86
C ALA A 59 2.02 -11.73 -8.62
N PHE A 60 0.81 -12.28 -8.43
CA PHE A 60 0.02 -12.00 -7.23
C PHE A 60 0.56 -12.71 -5.99
N ILE A 61 1.13 -13.92 -6.11
CA ILE A 61 1.83 -14.59 -5.00
C ILE A 61 3.05 -13.76 -4.56
N GLU A 62 3.87 -13.32 -5.51
CA GLU A 62 5.00 -12.42 -5.25
C GLU A 62 4.53 -11.13 -4.57
N ALA A 63 3.41 -10.56 -5.02
CA ALA A 63 2.83 -9.35 -4.43
C ALA A 63 2.40 -9.58 -2.97
N VAL A 64 1.68 -10.66 -2.68
CA VAL A 64 1.22 -11.01 -1.32
C VAL A 64 2.39 -11.31 -0.38
N GLN A 65 3.48 -11.89 -0.88
CA GLN A 65 4.68 -12.13 -0.06
C GLN A 65 5.41 -10.84 0.33
N ASN A 66 5.43 -9.86 -0.58
CA ASN A 66 6.09 -8.57 -0.35
C ASN A 66 5.24 -7.63 0.52
N ASP A 67 3.92 -7.69 0.36
CA ASP A 67 2.96 -6.89 1.13
C ASP A 67 1.81 -7.80 1.60
N PRO A 68 2.00 -8.48 2.75
CA PRO A 68 1.02 -9.42 3.26
C PRO A 68 -0.26 -8.76 3.76
N ASP A 69 -0.23 -7.45 4.02
CA ASP A 69 -1.32 -6.76 4.73
C ASP A 69 -2.38 -6.20 3.76
N THR A 70 -2.09 -6.21 2.46
CA THR A 70 -3.02 -5.72 1.44
C THR A 70 -4.17 -6.70 1.19
N SER A 71 -5.38 -6.29 1.57
CA SER A 71 -6.61 -7.07 1.38
C SER A 71 -6.94 -7.33 -0.09
N GLU A 72 -6.67 -6.35 -0.95
CA GLU A 72 -6.97 -6.35 -2.38
C GLU A 72 -6.18 -7.43 -3.12
N LEU A 73 -4.93 -7.67 -2.71
CA LEU A 73 -4.08 -8.72 -3.26
C LEU A 73 -4.61 -10.12 -2.90
N HIS A 74 -5.06 -10.30 -1.66
CA HIS A 74 -5.67 -11.54 -1.20
C HIS A 74 -6.98 -11.83 -1.94
N PHE A 75 -7.81 -10.81 -2.16
CA PHE A 75 -9.03 -10.95 -2.97
C PHE A 75 -8.74 -11.30 -4.42
N ALA A 76 -7.78 -10.62 -5.06
CA ALA A 76 -7.40 -10.91 -6.44
C ALA A 76 -6.87 -12.34 -6.61
N LEU A 77 -5.98 -12.77 -5.70
CA LEU A 77 -5.42 -14.12 -5.71
C LEU A 77 -6.48 -15.20 -5.41
N GLY A 78 -7.36 -14.98 -4.44
CA GLY A 78 -8.47 -15.88 -4.12
C GLY A 78 -9.45 -16.04 -5.29
N ASN A 79 -9.80 -14.93 -5.97
CA ASN A 79 -10.64 -14.96 -7.17
C ASN A 79 -9.97 -15.75 -8.32
N LEU A 80 -8.66 -15.62 -8.47
CA LEU A 80 -7.92 -16.39 -9.47
C LEU A 80 -7.94 -17.89 -9.21
N PHE A 81 -7.73 -18.30 -7.95
CA PHE A 81 -7.83 -19.71 -7.58
C PHE A 81 -9.25 -20.24 -7.81
N ARG A 82 -10.29 -19.45 -7.54
CA ARG A 82 -11.68 -19.83 -7.86
C ARG A 82 -11.89 -20.04 -9.36
N ARG A 83 -11.37 -19.15 -10.22
CA ARG A 83 -11.48 -19.27 -11.68
C ARG A 83 -10.75 -20.50 -12.23
N ARG A 84 -9.67 -20.91 -11.56
CA ARG A 84 -8.89 -22.11 -11.90
C ARG A 84 -9.50 -23.41 -11.34
N GLY A 85 -10.54 -23.32 -10.50
CA GLY A 85 -11.14 -24.46 -9.80
C GLY A 85 -10.37 -24.93 -8.55
N GLU A 86 -9.37 -24.17 -8.12
CA GLU A 86 -8.54 -24.46 -6.95
C GLU A 86 -9.19 -23.91 -5.67
N TYR A 87 -10.41 -24.36 -5.38
CA TYR A 87 -11.23 -23.82 -4.30
C TYR A 87 -10.57 -23.93 -2.92
N GLU A 88 -9.86 -25.02 -2.62
CA GLU A 88 -9.13 -25.18 -1.36
C GLU A 88 -8.04 -24.12 -1.16
N ARG A 89 -7.34 -23.75 -2.24
CA ARG A 89 -6.33 -22.68 -2.19
C ARG A 89 -7.00 -21.32 -2.02
N ALA A 90 -8.12 -21.08 -2.71
CA ALA A 90 -8.88 -19.85 -2.55
C ALA A 90 -9.37 -19.66 -1.10
N VAL A 91 -9.92 -20.72 -0.48
CA VAL A 91 -10.38 -20.68 0.91
C VAL A 91 -9.22 -20.34 1.84
N ARG A 92 -8.07 -21.03 1.73
CA ARG A 92 -6.90 -20.73 2.56
C ARG A 92 -6.41 -19.29 2.45
N VAL A 93 -6.45 -18.71 1.24
CA VAL A 93 -6.08 -17.30 1.02
C VAL A 93 -7.06 -16.36 1.73
N HIS A 94 -8.37 -16.64 1.66
CA HIS A 94 -9.38 -15.84 2.36
C HIS A 94 -9.34 -16.03 3.87
N GLU A 95 -9.08 -17.24 4.37
CA GLU A 95 -8.90 -17.52 5.80
C GLU A 95 -7.69 -16.79 6.38
N HIS A 96 -6.57 -16.78 5.64
CA HIS A 96 -5.40 -16.01 6.04
C HIS A 96 -5.72 -14.51 6.16
N LEU A 97 -6.49 -13.96 5.22
CA LEU A 97 -6.96 -12.58 5.29
C LEU A 97 -7.85 -12.34 6.52
N LEU A 98 -8.85 -13.21 6.75
CA LEU A 98 -9.78 -13.09 7.89
C LEU A 98 -9.10 -13.26 9.26
N SER A 99 -8.05 -14.09 9.33
CA SER A 99 -7.31 -14.33 10.58
C SER A 99 -6.52 -13.11 11.08
N ARG A 100 -6.32 -12.11 10.22
CA ARG A 100 -5.48 -10.94 10.50
C ARG A 100 -6.14 -9.86 11.36
N GLY A 101 -7.39 -10.01 11.76
CA GLY A 101 -8.00 -9.21 12.84
C GLY A 101 -8.32 -7.74 12.51
N ASP A 102 -7.65 -7.11 11.54
CA ASP A 102 -7.80 -5.69 11.19
C ASP A 102 -9.09 -5.34 10.41
N ILE A 103 -9.88 -6.35 10.05
CA ILE A 103 -11.14 -6.23 9.29
C ILE A 103 -12.36 -6.78 10.08
N SER A 104 -12.20 -6.98 11.39
CA SER A 104 -13.29 -7.42 12.30
C SER A 104 -14.10 -6.24 12.82
#